data_AF-A0A9N9JTU4-F1
#
_entry.id   AF-A0A9N9JTU4-F1
#
_cell.length_a   1.000
_cell.length_b   1.000
_cell.length_c   1.000
_cell.angle_alpha   90.00
_cell.angle_beta   90.00
_cell.angle_gamma   90.00
#
_symmetry.space_group_name_H-M   'P 1'
#
loop_
_entity.id
_entity.type
_entity.pdbx_description
1 polymer ?
#
loop_
_entity_poly.entity_id
_entity_poly.type
_entity_poly.pdbx_seq_one_letter_code
_entity_poly.pdbx_strand_id
1 'polypeptide(L)' 'FSGSTSPGDLCRHFNECGKIKQVSIYDGYRGRSATMDFVNSNSVEQALRKNNTMLSNTRIQ' A
#
# COMPACT_ATOMS: atom_id res chain seq x y z
N PHE A 1 8.39 -2.26 6.83
CA PHE A 1 8.84 -1.24 5.86
C PHE A 1 10.08 -0.55 6.41
N SER A 2 11.16 -0.47 5.62
CA SER A 2 12.27 0.43 5.95
C SER A 2 11.80 1.88 5.85
N GLY A 3 12.43 2.80 6.57
CA GLY A 3 11.94 4.16 6.81
C GLY A 3 11.72 5.07 5.59
N SER A 4 11.91 4.61 4.34
CA SER A 4 11.83 5.45 3.13
C SER A 4 10.56 5.32 2.30
N THR A 5 9.65 4.38 2.59
CA THR A 5 8.43 4.23 1.79
C THR A 5 7.49 5.42 1.97
N SER A 6 7.34 6.23 0.92
CA SER A 6 6.46 7.39 0.90
C SER A 6 5.03 7.01 0.50
N PRO A 7 4.02 7.86 0.80
CA PRO A 7 2.67 7.66 0.26
C PRO A 7 2.66 7.60 -1.27
N GLY A 8 3.56 8.32 -1.95
CA GLY A 8 3.71 8.30 -3.40
C GLY A 8 4.14 6.95 -3.95
N ASP A 9 5.04 6.25 -3.26
CA ASP A 9 5.50 4.91 -3.66
C ASP A 9 4.35 3.90 -3.58
N LEU A 10 3.57 3.97 -2.49
CA LEU A 10 2.37 3.16 -2.32
C LEU A 10 1.33 3.47 -3.40
N CYS A 11 1.06 4.74 -3.65
CA CYS A 11 0.16 5.15 -4.74
C CYS A 11 0.60 4.57 -6.08
N ARG A 12 1.88 4.68 -6.43
CA ARG A 12 2.40 4.17 -7.69
C ARG A 12 2.27 2.65 -7.81
N HIS A 13 2.59 1.90 -6.76
CA HIS A 13 2.55 0.43 -6.76
C HIS A 13 1.13 -0.13 -6.90
N PHE A 14 0.16 0.52 -6.26
CA PHE A 14 -1.23 0.09 -6.22
C PHE A 14 -2.15 0.79 -7.23
N ASN A 15 -1.65 1.77 -7.99
CA ASN A 15 -2.43 2.48 -9.01
C ASN A 15 -3.03 1.52 -10.06
N GLU A 16 -2.31 0.45 -10.38
CA GLU A 16 -2.76 -0.60 -11.32
C GLU A 16 -3.97 -1.40 -10.79
N CYS A 17 -4.15 -1.47 -9.47
CA CYS A 17 -5.30 -2.13 -8.84
C CYS A 17 -6.56 -1.27 -8.93
N GLY A 18 -6.40 0.04 -9.10
CA GLY A 18 -7.45 1.00 -9.40
C GLY A 18 -7.30 2.31 -8.65
N LYS A 19 -8.31 3.18 -8.77
CA LYS A 19 -8.23 4.56 -8.27
C LYS A 19 -8.18 4.58 -6.74
N ILE A 20 -7.04 5.06 -6.23
CA ILE A 20 -6.81 5.27 -4.80
C ILE A 20 -7.45 6.59 -4.38
N LYS A 21 -8.21 6.55 -3.29
CA LYS A 21 -8.82 7.71 -2.66
C LYS A 21 -7.87 8.34 -1.65
N GLN A 22 -7.22 7.51 -0.83
CA GLN A 22 -6.36 7.96 0.26
C GLN A 22 -5.31 6.91 0.61
N VAL A 23 -4.12 7.38 1.01
CA VAL A 23 -3.07 6.57 1.62
C VAL A 23 -2.68 7.22 2.93
N SER A 24 -2.63 6.43 4.00
CA SER A 24 -2.18 6.88 5.31
C SER A 24 -1.08 5.96 5.82
N ILE A 25 0.02 6.54 6.30
CA ILE A 25 1.15 5.80 6.86
C ILE A 25 1.21 6.09 8.35
N TYR A 26 1.37 5.04 9.13
CA TYR A 26 1.43 5.08 10.59
C TYR A 26 2.73 4.44 11.07
N ASP A 27 3.48 5.18 11.86
CA ASP A 27 4.63 4.65 12.59
C ASP A 27 4.18 4.29 14.01
N GLY A 28 3.92 3.01 14.24
CA GLY A 28 3.47 2.49 15.53
C GLY A 28 4.56 1.73 16.28
N TYR A 29 4.30 1.40 17.54
CA TYR A 29 5.20 0.59 18.37
C TYR A 29 5.53 -0.78 17.75
N ARG A 30 4.63 -1.33 16.93
CA ARG A 30 4.81 -2.61 16.22
C ARG A 30 5.51 -2.47 14.87
N GLY A 31 5.97 -1.27 14.55
CA GLY A 31 6.56 -0.92 13.26
C GLY A 31 5.66 -0.03 12.41
N ARG A 32 6.14 0.24 11.20
CA ARG A 32 5.47 1.07 10.22
C ARG A 32 4.40 0.27 9.47
N SER A 33 3.18 0.81 9.42
CA SER A 33 2.04 0.24 8.69
C SER A 33 1.45 1.29 7.76
N ALA A 34 0.71 0.86 6.75
CA ALA A 34 -0.02 1.77 5.86
C ALA A 34 -1.44 1.26 5.63
N THR A 35 -2.39 2.18 5.56
CA THR A 35 -3.76 1.90 5.11
C THR A 35 -4.02 2.61 3.79
N MET A 36 -4.83 1.99 2.94
CA MET A 36 -5.16 2.49 1.62
C MET A 36 -6.65 2.32 1.36
N ASP A 37 -7.29 3.42 0.99
CA ASP A 37 -8.69 3.45 0.63
C ASP A 37 -8.80 3.53 -0.90
N PHE A 38 -9.55 2.61 -1.49
CA PHE A 38 -9.89 2.64 -2.91
C PHE A 38 -11.28 3.20 -3.13
N VAL A 39 -11.51 3.78 -4.31
CA VAL A 39 -12.84 4.24 -4.71
C VAL A 39 -13.79 3.06 -4.96
N ASN A 40 -13.27 1.94 -5.47
CA ASN A 40 -14.06 0.78 -5.87
C ASN A 40 -13.67 -0.45 -5.05
N SER A 41 -14.67 -1.25 -4.64
CA SER A 41 -14.45 -2.53 -3.92
C SER A 41 -13.63 -3.54 -4.74
N ASN A 42 -13.83 -3.60 -6.06
CA ASN A 42 -13.04 -4.47 -6.95
C ASN A 42 -11.53 -4.16 -6.90
N SER A 43 -11.16 -2.90 -6.65
CA SER A 43 -9.75 -2.50 -6.50
C SER A 43 -9.12 -3.05 -5.22
N VAL A 44 -9.92 -3.27 -4.17
CA VAL A 44 -9.47 -3.92 -2.94
C VAL A 44 -9.11 -5.36 -3.21
N GLU A 45 -9.94 -6.12 -3.95
CA GLU A 45 -9.61 -7.50 -4.32
C GLU A 45 -8.34 -7.59 -5.15
N GLN A 46 -8.15 -6.67 -6.11
CA GLN A 46 -6.92 -6.61 -6.91
C GLN A 46 -5.69 -6.27 -6.06
N ALA A 47 -5.83 -5.34 -5.11
CA ALA A 47 -4.76 -4.98 -4.19
C ALA A 47 -4.39 -6.14 -3.25
N LEU A 48 -5.38 -6.89 -2.76
CA LEU A 48 -5.17 -8.08 -1.94
C LEU A 48 -4.43 -9.19 -2.71
N ARG A 49 -4.67 -9.32 -4.02
CA ARG A 49 -3.90 -10.25 -4.88
C ARG A 49 -2.43 -9.84 -5.03
N LYS A 50 -2.11 -8.55 -4.87
CA LYS A 50 -0.74 -8.04 -4.80
C LYS A 50 -0.12 -8.17 -3.40
N ASN A 51 -0.81 -8.76 -2.43
CA ASN A 51 -0.20 -9.02 -1.13
C ASN A 51 1.00 -9.98 -1.28
N ASN A 52 2.05 -9.83 -0.47
CA ASN A 52 3.36 -10.49 -0.64
C ASN A 52 4.24 -10.04 -1.82
N THR A 53 3.85 -8.99 -2.56
CA THR A 53 4.75 -8.40 -3.56
C THR A 53 5.84 -7.55 -2.90
N MET A 54 6.91 -7.26 -3.64
CA MET A 54 7.99 -6.40 -3.18
C MET A 54 7.66 -4.94 -3.50
N LEU A 55 7.70 -4.08 -2.49
CA LEU A 55 7.68 -2.63 -2.60
C LEU A 55 9.06 -2.11 -2.21
N SER A 56 9.81 -1.53 -3.16
CA SER A 56 11.14 -0.95 -2.91
C SER A 56 12.05 -1.87 -2.08
N ASN A 57 12.17 -3.13 -2.52
CA ASN A 57 12.94 -4.19 -1.88
C ASN A 57 12.43 -4.67 -0.50
N THR A 58 11.21 -4.29 -0.12
CA THR A 58 10.55 -4.78 1.10
C THR A 58 9.30 -5.58 0.76
N ARG A 59 9.14 -6.76 1.34
CA ARG A 59 7.92 -7.55 1.20
C ARG A 59 6.78 -6.90 1.99
N ILE A 60 5.70 -6.55 1.29
CA ILE A 60 4.45 -6.05 1.86
C ILE A 60 3.68 -7.27 2.39
N GLN A 61 3.14 -7.21 3.61
CA GLN A 61 2.36 -8.29 4.23
C GLN A 61 1.06 -7.73 4.82
#